data_AF-A0A832R6K1-F1
#
_entry.id   AF-A0A832R6K1-F1
#
_cell.length_a   1.000
_cell.length_b   1.000
_cell.length_c   1.000
_cell.angle_alpha   90.00
_cell.angle_beta   90.00
_cell.angle_gamma   90.00
#
_symmetry.space_group_name_H-M   'P 1'
#
loop_
_entity.id
_entity.type
_entity.pdbx_description
1 polymer ?
#
loop_
_entity_poly.entity_id
_entity_poly.type
_entity_poly.pdbx_seq_one_letter_code
_entity_poly.pdbx_strand_id
1 'polypeptide(L)'
;MHDTILPEHPYEALTPDAVLSAVESIGLCCDGRLLALNSYENRVYQVGIEDAEPVIAKFYRPARWSREQILEEHAFTRELQDAEL
;
A
#
# COMPACT_ATOMS: atom_id res chain seq x y z
N MET A 1 16.68 -26.99 -3.23
CA MET A 1 17.04 -25.76 -2.50
C MET A 1 16.89 -24.64 -3.52
N HIS A 2 15.77 -23.93 -3.51
CA HIS A 2 15.61 -22.74 -4.34
C HIS A 2 16.02 -21.56 -3.46
N ASP A 3 17.20 -21.01 -3.72
CA ASP A 3 17.59 -19.71 -3.20
C ASP A 3 16.64 -18.68 -3.83
N THR A 4 15.66 -18.23 -3.06
CA THR A 4 14.85 -17.07 -3.44
C THR A 4 15.75 -15.86 -3.33
N ILE A 5 16.26 -15.39 -4.47
CA ILE A 5 16.92 -14.09 -4.54
C ILE A 5 15.88 -13.06 -4.13
N LEU A 6 16.01 -12.53 -2.91
CA LEU A 6 15.26 -11.37 -2.48
C LEU A 6 15.81 -10.17 -3.27
N PRO A 7 14.95 -9.31 -3.84
CA PRO A 7 15.39 -8.11 -4.55
C PRO A 7 16.30 -7.28 -3.65
N GLU A 8 17.36 -6.68 -4.22
CA GLU A 8 18.35 -5.90 -3.47
C GLU A 8 17.68 -4.73 -2.73
N HIS A 9 16.61 -4.18 -3.30
CA HIS A 9 15.72 -3.21 -2.66
C HIS A 9 14.31 -3.78 -2.40
N PRO A 10 13.74 -3.66 -1.16
CA PRO A 10 12.44 -4.23 -0.77
C PRO A 10 11.21 -3.80 -1.59
N TYR A 11 11.37 -2.83 -2.49
CA TYR A 11 10.31 -2.19 -3.26
C TYR A 11 10.56 -2.21 -4.77
N GLU A 12 11.58 -2.94 -5.24
CA GLU A 12 11.88 -3.06 -6.68
C GLU A 12 10.68 -3.54 -7.51
N ALA A 13 9.83 -4.39 -6.92
CA ALA A 13 8.62 -4.90 -7.57
C ALA A 13 7.46 -3.88 -7.62
N LEU A 14 7.52 -2.76 -6.89
CA LEU A 14 6.47 -1.73 -6.88
C LEU A 14 6.68 -0.73 -8.03
N THR A 15 6.62 -1.23 -9.26
CA THR A 15 6.54 -0.39 -10.46
C THR A 15 5.22 0.38 -10.48
N PRO A 16 5.11 1.49 -11.24
CA PRO A 16 3.83 2.20 -11.40
C PRO A 16 2.68 1.28 -11.81
N ASP A 17 2.89 0.41 -12.80
CA ASP A 17 1.88 -0.54 -13.27
C ASP A 17 1.46 -1.55 -12.18
N ALA A 18 2.41 -2.03 -11.37
CA ALA A 18 2.12 -2.94 -10.27
C ALA A 18 1.28 -2.25 -9.18
N VAL A 19 1.55 -0.98 -8.90
CA VAL A 19 0.77 -0.19 -7.94
C VAL A 19 -0.65 0.04 -8.45
N LEU A 20 -0.80 0.48 -9.71
CA LEU A 20 -2.12 0.69 -10.32
C LEU A 20 -2.92 -0.62 -10.36
N SER A 21 -2.30 -1.71 -10.83
CA SER A 21 -2.94 -3.03 -10.88
C SER A 21 -3.39 -3.52 -9.49
N ALA A 22 -2.60 -3.25 -8.44
CA ALA A 22 -2.98 -3.61 -7.08
C ALA A 22 -4.21 -2.84 -6.60
N VAL A 23 -4.31 -1.54 -6.90
CA VAL A 23 -5.49 -0.72 -6.57
C VAL A 23 -6.70 -1.14 -7.41
N GLU A 24 -6.50 -1.48 -8.68
CA GLU A 24 -7.59 -1.98 -9.54
C GLU A 24 -8.10 -3.35 -9.11
N SER A 25 -7.24 -4.20 -8.56
CA SER A 25 -7.61 -5.54 -8.08
C SER A 25 -8.64 -5.54 -6.94
N ILE A 26 -8.81 -4.40 -6.24
CA ILE A 26 -9.83 -4.22 -5.19
C ILE A 26 -11.12 -3.55 -5.72
N GLY A 27 -11.26 -3.40 -7.04
CA GLY A 27 -12.48 -2.91 -7.70
C GLY A 27 -12.55 -1.40 -7.92
N LEU A 28 -11.44 -0.68 -7.79
CA LEU A 28 -11.34 0.76 -8.07
C LEU A 28 -10.82 0.99 -9.50
N CYS A 29 -11.36 1.96 -10.23
CA CYS A 29 -10.84 2.33 -11.56
C CYS A 29 -9.82 3.46 -11.42
N CYS A 30 -8.56 3.22 -11.79
CA CYS A 30 -7.52 4.24 -11.70
C CYS A 30 -7.54 5.17 -12.92
N ASP A 31 -7.31 6.48 -12.73
CA ASP A 31 -7.22 7.47 -13.82
C ASP A 31 -5.79 7.66 -14.36
N GLY A 32 -4.86 6.82 -13.91
CA GLY A 32 -3.44 6.84 -14.27
C GLY A 32 -2.58 7.86 -13.50
N ARG A 33 -3.16 8.75 -12.68
CA ARG A 33 -2.37 9.64 -11.82
C ARG A 33 -1.78 8.85 -10.66
N LEU A 34 -0.46 8.93 -10.51
CA LEU A 34 0.29 8.27 -9.44
C LEU A 34 1.34 9.21 -8.86
N LEU A 35 1.23 9.52 -7.57
CA LEU A 35 2.19 10.37 -6.85
C LEU A 35 2.81 9.59 -5.69
N ALA A 36 4.13 9.40 -5.72
CA ALA A 36 4.86 8.85 -4.58
C ALA A 36 4.94 9.89 -3.45
N LEU A 37 4.58 9.50 -2.23
CA LEU A 37 4.60 10.36 -1.05
C LEU A 37 5.87 10.12 -0.22
N ASN A 38 6.29 11.14 0.53
CA ASN A 38 7.44 11.04 1.43
C ASN A 38 7.10 10.12 2.62
N SER A 39 7.60 8.89 2.56
CA SER A 39 7.51 7.92 3.65
C SER A 39 8.80 7.10 3.71
N TYR A 40 9.33 6.93 4.92
CA TYR A 40 10.62 6.28 5.16
C TYR A 40 10.49 4.77 5.40
N GLU A 41 9.41 4.35 6.05
CA GLU A 41 9.23 2.93 6.42
C GLU A 41 8.48 2.15 5.35
N ASN A 42 7.34 2.67 4.90
CA ASN A 42 6.45 2.04 3.93
C ASN A 42 6.54 2.76 2.59
N ARG A 43 6.20 2.07 1.50
CA ARG A 43 6.04 2.76 0.23
C ARG A 43 4.60 3.26 0.11
N VAL A 44 4.44 4.57 0.01
CA VAL A 44 3.13 5.22 -0.01
C VAL A 44 2.95 5.97 -1.32
N TYR A 45 1.81 5.74 -1.96
CA TYR A 45 1.39 6.43 -3.16
C TYR A 45 0.01 7.04 -2.97
N GLN A 46 -0.22 8.21 -3.56
CA GLN A 46 -1.54 8.71 -3.84
C GLN A 46 -1.91 8.30 -5.28
N VAL A 47 -3.05 7.63 -5.43
CA VAL A 47 -3.52 7.08 -6.71
C VAL A 47 -4.82 7.78 -7.08
N GLY A 48 -4.89 8.34 -8.29
CA GLY A 48 -6.11 8.95 -8.81
C GLY A 48 -7.12 7.90 -9.22
N ILE A 49 -8.39 8.14 -8.88
CA ILE A 49 -9.52 7.26 -9.19
C ILE A 49 -10.47 8.00 -10.14
N GLU A 50 -10.99 7.29 -11.15
CA GLU A 50 -11.97 7.85 -12.08
C GLU A 50 -13.24 8.27 -11.33
N ASP A 51 -13.72 9.49 -11.60
CA ASP A 51 -14.93 10.10 -11.02
C ASP A 51 -15.00 10.09 -9.48
N ALA A 52 -13.86 9.97 -8.79
CA ALA A 52 -13.79 9.93 -7.33
C ALA A 52 -12.55 10.65 -6.77
N GLU A 53 -12.51 10.79 -5.45
CA GLU A 53 -11.33 11.28 -4.76
C GLU A 53 -10.17 10.27 -4.87
N PRO A 54 -8.91 10.75 -4.93
CA PRO A 54 -7.76 9.88 -4.94
C PRO A 54 -7.61 9.10 -3.63
N VAL A 55 -7.05 7.90 -3.71
CA VAL A 55 -6.81 7.04 -2.54
C VAL A 55 -5.34 6.99 -2.16
N ILE A 56 -5.06 6.68 -0.90
CA ILE A 56 -3.70 6.45 -0.40
C ILE A 56 -3.43 4.95 -0.35
N ALA A 57 -2.50 4.48 -1.19
CA ALA A 57 -2.03 3.10 -1.19
C ALA A 57 -0.75 2.99 -0.34
N LYS A 58 -0.82 2.25 0.78
CA LYS A 58 0.29 1.96 1.69
C LYS A 58 0.76 0.52 1.49
N PHE A 59 1.97 0.34 0.96
CA PHE A 59 2.61 -0.96 0.80
C PHE A 59 3.61 -1.19 1.94
N TYR A 60 3.31 -2.17 2.79
CA TYR A 60 4.18 -2.54 3.92
C TYR A 60 5.49 -3.14 3.43
N ARG A 61 6.59 -2.81 4.12
CA ARG A 61 7.90 -3.42 3.84
C ARG A 61 7.81 -4.95 3.98
N PRO A 62 8.21 -5.73 2.96
CA PRO A 62 8.19 -7.18 3.05
C PRO A 62 8.92 -7.71 4.29
N ALA A 63 8.35 -8.74 4.92
CA ALA A 63 8.88 -9.41 6.11
C ALA A 63 9.16 -8.53 7.34
N ARG A 64 8.66 -7.28 7.36
CA ARG A 64 8.80 -6.38 8.52
C ARG A 64 7.73 -6.63 9.58
N TRP A 65 6.51 -6.93 9.14
CA TRP A 65 5.33 -7.13 9.98
C TRP A 65 4.65 -8.44 9.61
N SER A 66 4.16 -9.16 10.62
CA SER A 66 3.27 -10.29 10.39
C SER A 66 1.89 -9.80 9.94
N ARG A 67 1.11 -10.72 9.37
CA ARG A 67 -0.26 -10.41 8.97
C ARG A 67 -1.12 -9.99 10.16
N GLU A 68 -0.90 -10.61 11.32
CA GLU A 68 -1.61 -10.36 12.57
C GLU A 68 -1.30 -8.95 13.08
N GLN A 69 -0.03 -8.53 13.05
CA GLN A 69 0.39 -7.19 13.45
C GLN A 69 -0.20 -6.10 12.54
N ILE A 70 -0.29 -6.36 11.23
CA ILE A 70 -0.94 -5.44 10.30
C ILE A 70 -2.44 -5.33 10.62
N LEU A 71 -3.12 -6.44 10.91
CA LEU A 71 -4.53 -6.41 11.28
C LEU A 71 -4.78 -5.70 12.61
N GLU A 72 -3.88 -5.83 13.58
CA GLU A 72 -3.93 -5.11 14.85
C GLU A 72 -3.84 -3.59 14.62
N GLU A 73 -2.92 -3.12 13.76
CA GLU A 73 -2.82 -1.70 13.37
C GLU A 73 -4.14 -1.20 12.76
N HIS A 74 -4.78 -2.00 11.90
CA HIS A 74 -6.05 -1.64 11.27
C HIS A 74 -7.20 -1.58 12.29
N ALA A 75 -7.27 -2.57 13.18
CA ALA A 75 -8.27 -2.62 14.25
C ALA A 75 -8.13 -1.41 15.18
N PHE A 76 -6.90 -1.12 15.63
CA PHE A 76 -6.61 0.03 16.48
C PHE A 76 -6.97 1.37 15.82
N THR A 77 -6.64 1.54 14.54
CA THR A 77 -7.00 2.75 13.79
C THR A 77 -8.53 2.94 13.72
N ARG A 78 -9.27 1.83 13.56
CA ARG A 78 -10.72 1.85 13.55
C ARG A 78 -11.31 2.19 14.91
N GLU A 79 -10.74 1.63 15.99
CA GLU A 79 -11.12 1.97 17.36
C GLU A 79 -10.93 3.46 17.66
N LEU A 80 -9.84 4.08 17.18
CA LEU A 80 -9.62 5.53 17.33
C LEU A 80 -10.69 6.35 16.59
N GLN A 81 -11.00 5.98 15.34
CA GLN A 81 -12.05 6.63 14.56
C GLN A 81 -13.43 6.52 15.27
N ASP A 82 -13.76 5.33 15.77
CA ASP A 82 -15.02 5.08 16.48
C ASP A 82 -15.11 5.85 17.81
N ALA A 83 -13.97 6.23 18.38
CA ALA A 83 -13.85 7.05 19.59
C ALA A 83 -13.82 8.57 19.32
N GLU A 84 -14.00 9.02 18.06
CA GLU A 84 -13.91 10.42 17.62
C GLU A 84 -12.54 11.10 17.90
N LEU A 85 -11.45 10.33 17.86
CA LEU A 85 -10.06 10.80 18.02
C LEU A 85 -9.33 10.87 16.66
#